data_AF-A0A1I4FK26-F1
#
_entry.id   AF-A0A1I4FK26-F1
#
_cell.length_a   1.000
_cell.length_b   1.000
_cell.length_c   1.000
_cell.angle_alpha   90.00
_cell.angle_beta   90.00
_cell.angle_gamma   90.00
#
_symmetry.space_group_name_H-M   'P 1'
#
loop_
_entity.id
_entity.type
_entity.pdbx_description
1 polymer ?
#
loop_
_entity_poly.entity_id
_entity_poly.type
_entity_poly.pdbx_seq_one_letter_code
_entity_poly.pdbx_strand_id
1 'polypeptide(L)'
;MILTDNETKVDLLNNEAIAAAIIKLLRDRPDQPVTVGVHGDWGAGKSSVLEMIEAGFEGEAKVLCLKFNGWRFQGFEDAKIALIEGIVTSLIEKRPALTKAGEAVKDVFAGSTGSR
;
A
#
# COMPACT_ATOMS: atom_id res chain seq x y z
N MET A 1 28.88 -0.58 -16.88
CA MET A 1 28.01 -0.09 -15.80
C MET A 1 26.66 -0.75 -15.97
N ILE A 2 26.26 -1.62 -15.04
CA ILE A 2 24.92 -2.22 -15.04
C ILE A 2 24.02 -1.24 -14.29
N LEU A 3 23.04 -0.65 -14.98
CA LEU A 3 21.99 0.13 -14.35
C LEU A 3 20.93 -0.85 -13.86
N THR A 4 20.70 -0.91 -12.56
CA THR A 4 19.60 -1.68 -11.96
C THR A 4 18.29 -0.92 -12.14
N ASP A 5 17.30 -1.61 -12.71
CA ASP A 5 15.92 -1.14 -12.84
C ASP A 5 15.18 -1.39 -11.53
N ASN A 6 15.25 -0.43 -10.62
CA ASN A 6 14.57 -0.45 -9.33
C ASN A 6 13.67 0.77 -9.21
N GLU A 7 12.52 0.60 -8.56
CA GLU A 7 11.71 1.72 -8.09
C GLU A 7 12.52 2.63 -7.16
N THR A 8 12.23 3.93 -7.22
CA THR A 8 12.96 4.93 -6.44
C THR A 8 12.04 6.07 -6.02
N LYS A 9 12.33 6.62 -4.85
CA LYS A 9 11.74 7.86 -4.35
C LYS A 9 12.48 9.12 -4.83
N VAL A 10 13.66 8.97 -5.42
CA VAL A 10 14.44 10.10 -5.97
C VAL A 10 14.00 10.33 -7.41
N ASP A 11 13.47 11.51 -7.68
CA ASP A 11 13.01 11.84 -9.01
C ASP A 11 14.12 12.41 -9.89
N LEU A 12 14.37 11.72 -11.01
CA LEU A 12 15.27 12.17 -12.08
C LEU A 12 14.52 12.33 -13.42
N LEU A 13 13.26 11.91 -13.47
CA LEU A 13 12.46 11.82 -14.69
C LEU A 13 11.17 12.64 -14.62
N ASN A 14 11.07 13.53 -13.63
CA ASN A 14 9.94 14.43 -13.40
C ASN A 14 8.61 13.71 -13.10
N ASN A 15 8.69 12.55 -12.44
CA ASN A 15 7.55 11.78 -11.95
C ASN A 15 6.94 12.36 -10.65
N GLU A 16 7.70 13.20 -9.93
CA GLU A 16 7.28 13.81 -8.68
C GLU A 16 6.03 14.68 -8.86
N ALA A 17 5.88 15.34 -10.02
CA ALA A 17 4.69 16.13 -10.33
C ALA A 17 3.39 15.29 -10.28
N ILE A 18 3.45 14.03 -10.73
CA ILE A 18 2.32 13.09 -10.69
C ILE A 18 2.04 12.68 -9.25
N ALA A 19 3.08 12.28 -8.51
CA ALA A 19 2.96 11.89 -7.11
C ALA A 19 2.39 13.03 -6.25
N ALA A 20 2.90 14.26 -6.42
CA ALA A 20 2.47 15.46 -5.71
C ALA A 20 1.00 15.79 -5.99
N ALA A 21 0.53 15.63 -7.24
CA ALA A 21 -0.87 15.83 -7.58
C ALA A 21 -1.79 14.83 -6.85
N ILE A 22 -1.38 13.57 -6.77
CA ILE A 22 -2.13 12.52 -6.06
C ILE A 22 -2.13 12.78 -4.55
N ILE A 23 -0.97 13.11 -3.96
CA ILE A 23 -0.87 13.45 -2.52
C ILE A 23 -1.79 14.63 -2.19
N LYS A 24 -1.78 15.69 -3.02
CA LYS A 24 -2.64 16.85 -2.83
C LYS A 24 -4.12 16.46 -2.87
N LEU A 25 -4.53 15.67 -3.86
CA LEU A 25 -5.92 15.18 -3.97
C LEU A 25 -6.37 14.44 -2.71
N LEU A 26 -5.52 13.56 -2.18
CA LEU A 26 -5.82 12.77 -0.98
C LEU A 26 -5.89 13.65 0.28
N ARG A 27 -5.00 14.64 0.41
CA ARG A 27 -5.01 15.60 1.53
C ARG A 27 -6.21 16.54 1.50
N ASP A 28 -6.65 16.95 0.32
CA ASP A 28 -7.81 17.83 0.14
C ASP A 28 -9.15 17.12 0.43
N ARG A 29 -9.17 15.79 0.41
CA ARG A 29 -10.39 14.96 0.59
C ARG A 29 -10.19 13.79 1.56
N PRO A 30 -9.84 14.04 2.83
CA PRO A 30 -9.51 12.97 3.79
C PRO A 30 -10.70 12.05 4.12
N ASP A 31 -11.93 12.56 4.03
CA ASP A 31 -13.15 11.82 4.42
C ASP A 31 -13.88 11.19 3.22
N GLN A 32 -13.33 11.29 2.00
CA GLN A 32 -13.95 10.75 0.79
C GLN A 32 -13.11 9.59 0.23
N PRO A 33 -13.68 8.39 0.09
CA PRO A 33 -13.01 7.29 -0.60
C PRO A 33 -12.76 7.67 -2.07
N VAL A 34 -11.50 7.54 -2.52
CA VAL A 34 -11.09 7.80 -3.90
C VAL A 34 -10.29 6.62 -4.42
N THR A 35 -10.53 6.24 -5.67
CA THR A 35 -9.70 5.28 -6.42
C THR A 35 -8.93 6.03 -7.50
N VAL A 36 -7.61 5.87 -7.52
CA VAL A 36 -6.72 6.50 -8.50
C VAL A 36 -5.99 5.40 -9.28
N GLY A 37 -6.11 5.43 -10.61
CA GLY A 37 -5.35 4.57 -11.51
C GLY A 37 -4.12 5.27 -12.06
N VAL A 38 -2.93 4.68 -11.90
CA VAL A 38 -1.69 5.16 -12.52
C VAL A 38 -1.39 4.26 -13.72
N HIS A 39 -1.47 4.83 -14.93
CA HIS A 39 -1.33 4.11 -16.20
C HIS A 39 -0.10 4.59 -16.98
N GLY A 40 0.45 3.71 -17.82
CA GLY A 40 1.64 3.99 -18.63
C GLY A 40 2.35 2.70 -19.05
N ASP A 41 3.27 2.81 -20.01
CA ASP A 41 4.02 1.68 -20.56
C ASP A 41 4.92 1.00 -19.52
N TRP A 42 5.37 -0.22 -19.82
CA TRP A 42 6.36 -0.90 -18.99
C TRP A 42 7.63 -0.06 -18.90
N GLY A 43 8.18 0.11 -17.69
CA GLY A 43 9.34 0.97 -17.45
C GLY A 43 9.03 2.48 -17.33
N ALA A 44 7.78 2.93 -17.46
CA ALA A 44 7.41 4.34 -17.34
C ALA A 44 7.51 4.93 -15.91
N GLY A 45 8.06 4.19 -14.93
CA GLY A 45 8.24 4.69 -13.56
C GLY A 45 6.99 4.66 -12.68
N LYS A 46 5.94 3.91 -13.05
CA LYS A 46 4.69 3.80 -12.27
C LYS A 46 4.93 3.35 -10.82
N SER A 47 5.76 2.33 -10.62
CA SER A 47 6.13 1.86 -9.28
C SER A 47 6.86 2.96 -8.50
N SER A 48 7.78 3.69 -9.12
CA SER A 48 8.45 4.84 -8.52
C SER A 48 7.47 5.94 -8.11
N VAL A 49 6.42 6.21 -8.88
CA VAL A 49 5.34 7.13 -8.47
C VAL A 49 4.67 6.65 -7.19
N LEU A 50 4.40 5.33 -7.05
CA LEU A 50 3.85 4.77 -5.82
C LEU A 50 4.81 4.90 -4.63
N GLU A 51 6.12 4.70 -4.83
CA GLU A 51 7.15 4.94 -3.80
C GLU A 51 7.18 6.39 -3.34
N MET A 52 7.10 7.34 -4.28
CA MET A 52 7.07 8.78 -3.97
C MET A 52 5.82 9.17 -3.19
N ILE A 53 4.65 8.57 -3.52
CA ILE A 53 3.41 8.79 -2.77
C ILE A 53 3.56 8.28 -1.33
N GLU A 54 4.08 7.07 -1.14
CA GLU A 54 4.34 6.52 0.20
C GLU A 54 5.27 7.44 1.01
N ALA A 55 6.39 7.86 0.42
CA ALA A 55 7.33 8.77 1.04
C ALA A 55 6.68 10.12 1.40
N GLY A 56 5.76 10.62 0.56
CA GLY A 56 5.04 11.86 0.81
C GLY A 56 4.10 11.84 2.03
N PHE A 57 3.72 10.66 2.51
CA PHE A 57 2.92 10.45 3.73
C PHE A 57 3.76 9.92 4.91
N GLU A 58 5.07 9.73 4.74
CA GLU A 58 5.95 9.26 5.80
C GLU A 58 5.92 10.24 6.99
N GLY A 59 5.72 9.72 8.20
CA GLY A 59 5.61 10.53 9.42
C GLY A 59 4.23 11.14 9.69
N GLU A 60 3.26 11.04 8.76
CA GLU A 60 1.90 11.50 9.02
C GLU A 60 1.15 10.55 9.96
N ALA A 61 0.96 10.96 11.23
CA ALA A 61 0.37 10.12 12.28
C ALA A 61 -1.09 9.68 12.02
N LYS A 62 -1.80 10.31 11.08
CA LYS A 62 -3.18 9.96 10.72
C LYS A 62 -3.27 9.08 9.47
N VAL A 63 -2.17 8.89 8.75
CA VAL A 63 -2.12 8.10 7.52
C VAL A 63 -1.44 6.77 7.81
N LEU A 64 -1.94 5.72 7.17
CA LEU A 64 -1.31 4.40 7.15
C LEU A 64 -1.22 3.96 5.69
N CYS A 65 -0.02 4.02 5.11
CA CYS A 65 0.21 3.53 3.76
C CYS A 65 0.41 2.00 3.80
N LEU A 66 -0.28 1.31 2.90
CA LEU A 66 -0.25 -0.15 2.76
C LEU A 66 0.08 -0.49 1.31
N LYS A 67 1.11 -1.31 1.11
CA LYS A 67 1.54 -1.75 -0.22
C LYS A 67 1.11 -3.18 -0.46
N PHE A 68 0.59 -3.42 -1.65
CA PHE A 68 0.20 -4.75 -2.08
C PHE A 68 0.67 -4.98 -3.52
N ASN A 69 1.36 -6.10 -3.74
CA ASN A 69 1.76 -6.55 -5.07
C ASN A 69 1.02 -7.85 -5.41
N GLY A 70 0.00 -7.74 -6.25
CA GLY A 70 -0.85 -8.87 -6.65
C GLY A 70 -0.10 -9.98 -7.39
N TRP A 71 1.03 -9.67 -8.05
CA TRP A 71 1.82 -10.68 -8.77
C TRP A 71 2.47 -11.72 -7.85
N ARG A 72 2.57 -11.44 -6.55
CA ARG A 72 3.16 -12.37 -5.58
C ARG A 72 2.23 -13.51 -5.17
N PHE A 73 0.97 -13.50 -5.61
CA PHE A 73 -0.06 -14.45 -5.20
C PHE A 73 -0.54 -15.28 -6.38
N GLN A 74 -0.56 -16.60 -6.22
CA GLN A 74 -1.01 -17.53 -7.25
C GLN A 74 -2.52 -17.75 -7.13
N GLY A 75 -3.31 -16.99 -7.86
CA GLY A 75 -4.77 -17.15 -7.91
C GLY A 75 -5.56 -16.05 -7.19
N PHE A 76 -6.82 -15.88 -7.60
CA PHE A 76 -7.65 -14.75 -7.20
C PHE A 76 -8.10 -14.78 -5.74
N GLU A 77 -8.45 -15.95 -5.22
CA GLU A 77 -8.87 -16.09 -3.82
C GLU A 77 -7.71 -15.86 -2.86
N ASP A 78 -6.53 -16.42 -3.17
CA ASP A 78 -5.32 -16.21 -2.39
C ASP A 78 -4.90 -14.73 -2.34
N ALA A 79 -5.10 -13.99 -3.44
CA ALA A 79 -4.81 -12.56 -3.49
C ALA A 79 -5.74 -11.72 -2.60
N LYS A 80 -7.05 -12.05 -2.54
CA LYS A 80 -8.00 -11.35 -1.67
C LYS A 80 -7.68 -11.58 -0.20
N ILE A 81 -7.44 -12.84 0.15
CA ILE A 81 -7.08 -13.24 1.51
C ILE A 81 -5.81 -12.49 1.89
N ALA A 82 -4.74 -12.61 1.11
CA ALA A 82 -3.48 -11.94 1.41
C ALA A 82 -3.58 -10.41 1.50
N LEU A 83 -4.44 -9.76 0.70
CA LEU A 83 -4.68 -8.33 0.82
C LEU A 83 -5.32 -7.98 2.17
N ILE A 84 -6.36 -8.70 2.57
CA ILE A 84 -7.03 -8.48 3.86
C ILE A 84 -6.08 -8.77 5.01
N GLU A 85 -5.33 -9.87 4.95
CA GLU A 85 -4.32 -10.23 5.94
C GLU A 85 -3.24 -9.15 6.07
N GLY A 86 -2.76 -8.63 4.94
CA GLY A 86 -1.78 -7.55 4.89
C GLY A 86 -2.29 -6.25 5.52
N ILE A 87 -3.56 -5.90 5.25
CA ILE A 87 -4.22 -4.72 5.85
C ILE A 87 -4.30 -4.87 7.37
N VAL A 88 -4.81 -6.01 7.85
CA VAL A 88 -5.01 -6.17 9.29
C VAL A 88 -3.68 -6.27 10.04
N THR A 89 -2.73 -7.05 9.52
CA THR A 89 -1.41 -7.18 10.14
C THR A 89 -0.75 -5.82 10.30
N SER A 90 -0.77 -5.00 9.23
CA SER A 90 -0.20 -3.65 9.26
C SER A 90 -0.93 -2.71 10.21
N LEU A 91 -2.26 -2.83 10.34
CA LEU A 91 -3.04 -2.06 11.31
C LEU A 91 -2.66 -2.41 12.75
N ILE A 92 -2.53 -3.70 13.07
CA ILE A 92 -2.16 -4.16 14.41
C ILE A 92 -0.74 -3.69 14.77
N GLU A 93 0.21 -3.85 13.85
CA GLU A 93 1.62 -3.50 14.06
C GLU A 93 1.82 -1.99 14.22
N LYS A 94 1.21 -1.18 13.35
CA LYS A 94 1.47 0.26 13.29
C LYS A 94 0.50 1.10 14.13
N ARG A 95 -0.66 0.54 14.52
CA ARG A 95 -1.69 1.22 15.32
C ARG A 95 -2.25 0.31 16.45
N PRO A 96 -1.42 -0.10 17.43
CA PRO A 96 -1.83 -1.03 18.49
C PRO A 96 -2.95 -0.50 19.41
N ALA A 97 -3.21 0.82 19.40
CA ALA A 97 -4.31 1.44 20.13
C ALA A 97 -5.70 1.14 19.52
N LEU A 98 -5.79 0.61 18.29
CA LEU A 98 -7.03 0.16 17.65
C LEU A 98 -7.42 -1.29 18.04
N THR A 99 -6.93 -1.74 19.19
CA THR A 99 -6.82 -3.14 19.67
C THR A 99 -8.11 -3.96 19.61
N LYS A 100 -9.29 -3.35 19.71
CA LYS A 100 -10.58 -4.07 19.59
C LYS A 100 -10.76 -4.76 18.23
N ALA A 101 -10.21 -4.20 17.15
CA ALA A 101 -10.25 -4.85 15.83
C ALA A 101 -9.16 -5.93 15.69
N GLY A 102 -8.01 -5.74 16.35
CA GLY A 102 -6.89 -6.69 16.30
C GLY A 102 -7.19 -8.01 16.99
N GLU A 103 -7.94 -8.00 18.09
CA GLU A 103 -8.37 -9.21 18.80
C GLU A 103 -9.39 -10.01 17.98
N ALA A 104 -10.43 -9.36 17.44
CA ALA A 104 -11.43 -10.02 16.60
C ALA A 104 -10.81 -10.68 15.36
N VAL A 105 -9.77 -10.07 14.78
CA VAL A 105 -9.09 -10.66 13.64
C VAL A 105 -8.14 -11.78 14.04
N LYS A 106 -7.43 -11.69 15.17
CA LYS A 106 -6.66 -12.82 15.72
C LYS A 106 -7.52 -14.06 15.93
N ASP A 107 -8.77 -13.90 16.36
CA ASP A 107 -9.71 -15.01 16.53
C ASP A 107 -10.11 -15.65 15.18
N VAL A 108 -10.30 -14.85 14.12
CA VAL A 108 -10.54 -15.36 12.76
C VAL A 108 -9.33 -16.16 12.25
N PHE A 109 -8.12 -15.71 12.54
CA PHE A 109 -6.89 -16.42 12.19
C PHE A 109 -6.68 -17.71 12.99
N ALA A 110 -6.94 -17.69 14.30
CA ALA A 110 -6.83 -18.87 15.14
C ALA A 110 -7.77 -20.01 14.69
N GLY A 111 -8.95 -19.66 14.15
CA GLY A 111 -9.90 -20.61 13.58
C GLY A 111 -9.50 -21.20 12.21
N SER A 112 -8.68 -20.51 11.41
CA SER A 112 -8.30 -20.97 10.07
C SER A 112 -7.07 -21.89 10.06
N THR A 113 -6.19 -21.80 11.06
CA THR A 113 -5.04 -22.70 11.24
C THR A 113 -5.40 -24.10 11.77
N GLY A 114 -6.67 -24.37 12.09
CA GLY A 114 -7.14 -25.66 12.62
C GLY A 114 -7.70 -26.65 11.59
N SER A 115 -7.63 -26.33 10.29
CA SER A 115 -8.11 -27.22 9.21
C SER A 115 -7.06 -27.39 8.11
N ARG A 116 -5.94 -28.03 8.46
CA ARG A 116 -5.13 -28.85 7.53
C ARG A 116 -4.57 -30.04 8.29
#